data_AF-A0A250FWF7-F1
#
_entry.id   AF-A0A250FWF7-F1
#
_cell.length_a   1.000
_cell.length_b   1.000
_cell.length_c   1.000
_cell.angle_alpha   90.00
_cell.angle_beta   90.00
_cell.angle_gamma   90.00
#
_symmetry.space_group_name_H-M   'P 1'
#
loop_
_entity.id
_entity.type
_entity.pdbx_description
1 polymer ?
#
loop_
_entity_poly.entity_id
_entity_poly.type
_entity_poly.pdbx_seq_one_letter_code
_entity_poly.pdbx_strand_id
1 'polypeptide(L)'
;MKKTILFLLSIILIGCSGEGKEGSSVKGVFDVRFQADLKNTIYTSAIFGLAEVERQTNQAIDFFYIDFEAEENGTIEVTIEETVLNHKTEVTQEVTAGRNSFSPKIKWKYDALKQMKQPGYTDFTFLCKNTAGDKLGSKDIKIRYTSINECVLVAKLEGKIYPLFHFMGAYVNEDSPIVDVFLKDVLNTTDLKAFTGYQGGNSNEIAINVINQVRAMFLTLRAKGLKYSSITDTSNNSSNPNVVSQYIRFADEVMNNTQANCADGTVFLCSALRKVGIEAFMVFQPGHVYLGYYANSGKKRPFLLETTMVGTEISFMQATDINVNTFNKNIDKYNNKDYMDMYFIININDIRPLIKPIGR
;
A
#
# COMPACT_ATOMS: atom_id res chain seq x y z
N MET A 1 7.22 -8.46 -10.66
CA MET A 1 7.37 -7.31 -9.75
C MET A 1 7.88 -6.06 -10.45
N LYS A 2 9.15 -5.94 -10.87
CA LYS A 2 9.62 -4.72 -11.59
C LYS A 2 8.74 -4.36 -12.79
N LYS A 3 8.43 -5.30 -13.70
CA LYS A 3 7.56 -5.03 -14.87
C LYS A 3 6.09 -4.67 -14.58
N THR A 4 5.55 -5.01 -13.40
CA THR A 4 4.13 -4.77 -13.07
C THR A 4 3.96 -3.45 -12.31
N ILE A 5 4.94 -3.11 -11.46
CA ILE A 5 4.97 -1.85 -10.70
C ILE A 5 5.48 -0.69 -11.58
N LEU A 6 6.42 -0.94 -12.50
CA LEU A 6 6.89 0.06 -13.47
C LEU A 6 5.85 0.40 -14.54
N PHE A 7 4.75 -0.37 -14.66
CA PHE A 7 3.71 -0.14 -15.68
C PHE A 7 2.57 0.76 -15.21
N LEU A 8 2.57 1.20 -13.93
CA LEU A 8 1.80 2.37 -13.49
C LEU A 8 2.49 3.69 -13.89
N LEU A 9 3.67 3.60 -14.49
CA LEU A 9 4.55 4.72 -14.78
C LEU A 9 4.89 4.77 -16.28
N SER A 10 3.92 5.18 -17.08
CA SER A 10 4.09 5.72 -18.45
C SER A 10 2.68 6.00 -19.00
N ILE A 11 2.38 7.10 -19.69
CA ILE A 11 3.04 7.64 -20.88
C ILE A 11 2.74 9.16 -21.01
N ILE A 12 3.76 10.04 -21.04
CA ILE A 12 3.87 11.14 -22.02
C ILE A 12 5.37 11.35 -22.32
N LEU A 13 5.72 11.39 -23.61
CA LEU A 13 7.04 11.76 -24.13
C LEU A 13 7.38 13.20 -23.70
N ILE A 14 8.43 13.38 -22.90
CA ILE A 14 9.05 14.69 -22.72
C ILE A 14 10.06 14.86 -23.85
N GLY A 15 9.77 15.80 -24.75
CA GLY A 15 10.70 16.27 -25.77
C GLY A 15 11.94 16.88 -25.10
N CYS A 16 13.12 16.49 -25.60
CA CYS A 16 14.40 17.02 -25.16
C CYS A 16 14.52 18.53 -25.40
N SER A 17 14.79 19.24 -24.30
CA SER A 17 15.74 20.36 -24.12
C SER A 17 16.03 21.26 -25.33
N GLY A 18 15.38 22.42 -25.36
CA GLY A 18 15.99 23.67 -25.80
C GLY A 18 16.22 24.58 -24.59
N GLU A 19 17.33 25.29 -24.53
CA GLU A 19 17.63 26.25 -23.46
C GLU A 19 16.54 27.33 -23.41
N GLY A 20 15.80 27.38 -22.29
CA GLY A 20 14.79 28.39 -22.01
C GLY A 20 15.43 29.79 -22.00
N LYS A 21 14.87 30.69 -22.80
CA LYS A 21 15.28 32.10 -22.78
C LYS A 21 14.68 32.76 -21.55
N GLU A 22 15.53 33.17 -20.59
CA GLU A 22 15.13 34.09 -19.52
C GLU A 22 14.44 35.33 -20.12
N GLY A 23 13.22 35.62 -19.66
CA GLY A 23 12.39 36.72 -20.17
C GLY A 23 11.30 36.31 -21.18
N SER A 24 10.97 35.02 -21.30
CA SER A 24 9.87 34.50 -22.12
C SER A 24 8.50 35.02 -21.65
N SER A 25 7.82 35.80 -22.50
CA SER A 25 6.46 36.30 -22.29
C SER A 25 5.38 35.33 -22.79
N VAL A 26 5.62 34.02 -22.68
CA VAL A 26 4.75 33.00 -23.27
C VAL A 26 3.30 33.22 -22.85
N LYS A 27 2.39 33.22 -23.83
CA LYS A 27 0.95 33.26 -23.64
C LYS A 27 0.32 31.92 -23.95
N GLY A 28 -0.87 31.71 -23.40
CA GLY A 28 -1.61 30.48 -23.64
C GLY A 28 -2.77 30.28 -22.67
N VAL A 29 -3.45 29.16 -22.85
CA VAL A 29 -4.58 28.74 -22.01
C VAL A 29 -4.13 27.65 -21.06
N PHE A 30 -4.29 27.92 -19.76
CA PHE A 30 -3.96 26.99 -18.68
C PHE A 30 -5.20 26.25 -18.17
N ASP A 31 -5.12 24.93 -18.05
CA ASP A 31 -6.10 24.11 -17.35
C ASP A 31 -5.42 22.99 -16.56
N VAL A 32 -6.16 22.42 -15.61
CA VAL A 32 -5.71 21.25 -14.85
C VAL A 32 -6.82 20.22 -14.80
N ARG A 33 -6.46 18.99 -15.11
CA ARG A 33 -7.34 17.81 -15.00
C ARG A 33 -6.85 16.90 -13.88
N PHE A 34 -7.80 16.21 -13.26
CA PHE A 34 -7.51 15.09 -12.36
C PHE A 34 -7.76 13.77 -13.10
N GLN A 35 -7.06 12.70 -12.70
CA GLN A 35 -7.25 11.36 -13.25
C GLN A 35 -8.73 10.93 -13.10
N ALA A 36 -9.45 10.87 -14.23
CA ALA A 36 -10.90 10.76 -14.27
C ALA A 36 -11.40 9.46 -13.60
N ASP A 37 -10.67 8.36 -13.77
CA ASP A 37 -11.05 7.07 -13.19
C ASP A 37 -11.01 7.06 -11.67
N LEU A 38 -10.26 7.97 -11.06
CA LEU A 38 -10.21 8.13 -9.61
C LEU A 38 -11.35 9.00 -9.05
N LYS A 39 -12.19 9.60 -9.90
CA LYS A 39 -13.37 10.41 -9.52
C LYS A 39 -13.06 11.44 -8.43
N ASN A 40 -12.03 12.25 -8.64
CA ASN A 40 -11.55 13.27 -7.70
C ASN A 40 -11.28 12.73 -6.28
N THR A 41 -10.86 11.47 -6.17
CA THR A 41 -10.51 10.84 -4.89
C THR A 41 -9.03 10.45 -4.87
N ILE A 42 -8.30 10.94 -3.87
CA ILE A 42 -6.94 10.50 -3.56
C ILE A 42 -6.99 9.41 -2.49
N TYR A 43 -6.43 8.26 -2.82
CA TYR A 43 -6.23 7.17 -1.88
C TYR A 43 -4.91 7.37 -1.15
N THR A 44 -4.96 7.76 0.11
CA THR A 44 -3.77 8.09 0.91
C THR A 44 -2.84 6.88 1.04
N SER A 45 -3.38 5.67 1.12
CA SER A 45 -2.60 4.43 1.13
C SER A 45 -1.82 4.20 -0.18
N ALA A 46 -2.35 4.63 -1.33
CA ALA A 46 -1.71 4.43 -2.62
C ALA A 46 -0.48 5.33 -2.77
N ILE A 47 -0.52 6.55 -2.21
CA ILE A 47 0.66 7.44 -2.14
C ILE A 47 1.81 6.73 -1.40
N PHE A 48 1.52 6.07 -0.28
CA PHE A 48 2.54 5.29 0.44
C PHE A 48 2.99 4.04 -0.32
N GLY A 49 2.05 3.29 -0.89
CA GLY A 49 2.35 2.07 -1.65
C GLY A 49 3.27 2.33 -2.86
N LEU A 50 3.28 3.57 -3.38
CA LEU A 50 4.09 3.98 -4.52
C LEU A 50 5.32 4.83 -4.15
N ALA A 51 5.44 5.31 -2.90
CA ALA A 51 6.48 6.27 -2.51
C ALA A 51 7.91 5.77 -2.78
N GLU A 52 8.20 4.51 -2.45
CA GLU A 52 9.52 3.92 -2.68
C GLU A 52 9.78 3.64 -4.17
N VAL A 53 8.71 3.38 -4.94
CA VAL A 53 8.80 3.24 -6.39
C VAL A 53 9.17 4.58 -7.02
N GLU A 54 8.43 5.63 -6.68
CA GLU A 54 8.71 7.01 -7.10
C GLU A 54 10.14 7.43 -6.70
N ARG A 55 10.61 7.07 -5.50
CA ARG A 55 11.99 7.33 -5.06
C ARG A 55 13.03 6.63 -5.94
N GLN A 56 12.77 5.39 -6.36
CA GLN A 56 13.71 4.60 -7.16
C GLN A 56 13.69 4.93 -8.64
N THR A 57 12.53 5.29 -9.20
CA THR A 57 12.36 5.60 -10.63
C THR A 57 12.49 7.09 -10.93
N ASN A 58 12.36 7.94 -9.92
CA ASN A 58 12.20 9.39 -10.06
C ASN A 58 11.02 9.81 -10.96
N GLN A 59 10.03 8.94 -11.14
CA GLN A 59 8.82 9.24 -11.90
C GLN A 59 7.67 9.56 -10.95
N ALA A 60 6.95 10.64 -11.23
CA ALA A 60 5.82 11.08 -10.42
C ALA A 60 4.64 10.11 -10.51
N ILE A 61 3.80 10.11 -9.46
CA ILE A 61 2.50 9.44 -9.49
C ILE A 61 1.49 10.38 -10.16
N ASP A 62 0.92 9.93 -11.27
CA ASP A 62 0.03 10.75 -12.08
C ASP A 62 -1.38 10.86 -11.47
N PHE A 63 -1.60 11.90 -10.65
CA PHE A 63 -2.94 12.28 -10.17
C PHE A 63 -3.52 13.47 -10.93
N PHE A 64 -2.67 14.45 -11.23
CA PHE A 64 -3.04 15.69 -11.92
C PHE A 64 -2.28 15.80 -13.23
N TYR A 65 -2.95 16.32 -14.24
CA TYR A 65 -2.37 16.65 -15.53
C TYR A 65 -2.54 18.14 -15.73
N ILE A 66 -1.42 18.84 -15.84
CA ILE A 66 -1.37 20.24 -16.23
C ILE A 66 -1.41 20.29 -17.75
N ASP A 67 -2.43 20.95 -18.30
CA ASP A 67 -2.55 21.19 -19.73
C ASP A 67 -2.30 22.68 -20.01
N PHE A 68 -1.50 22.95 -21.02
CA PHE A 68 -1.20 24.31 -21.45
C PHE A 68 -1.16 24.38 -22.98
N GLU A 69 -2.10 25.12 -23.55
CA GLU A 69 -2.13 25.44 -24.99
C GLU A 69 -1.31 26.71 -25.20
N ALA A 70 -0.05 26.56 -25.62
CA ALA A 70 0.89 27.67 -25.76
C ALA A 70 0.75 28.35 -27.14
N GLU A 71 0.73 29.68 -27.17
CA GLU A 71 0.75 30.44 -28.43
C GLU A 71 2.13 30.40 -29.09
N GLU A 72 3.19 30.31 -28.27
CA GLU A 72 4.58 30.22 -28.71
C GLU A 72 5.42 29.32 -27.77
N ASN A 73 6.65 29.03 -28.19
CA ASN A 73 7.60 28.33 -27.32
C ASN A 73 8.01 29.23 -26.15
N GLY A 74 8.19 28.64 -24.98
CA GLY A 74 8.64 29.37 -23.81
C GLY A 74 8.64 28.55 -22.54
N THR A 75 8.64 29.24 -21.40
CA THR A 75 8.74 28.61 -20.08
C THR A 75 7.60 29.09 -19.19
N ILE A 76 6.93 28.14 -18.54
CA ILE A 76 5.90 28.42 -17.53
C ILE A 76 6.34 27.94 -16.15
N GLU A 77 5.86 28.62 -15.12
CA GLU A 77 6.00 28.24 -13.72
C GLU A 77 4.63 27.93 -13.14
N VAL A 78 4.45 26.70 -12.68
CA VAL A 78 3.22 26.23 -12.03
C VAL A 78 3.48 26.04 -10.55
N THR A 79 2.66 26.70 -9.73
CA THR A 79 2.61 26.53 -8.29
C THR A 79 1.38 25.71 -7.92
N ILE A 80 1.58 24.66 -7.13
CA ILE A 80 0.54 23.93 -6.42
C ILE A 80 0.61 24.41 -4.97
N GLU A 81 -0.44 25.07 -4.51
CA GLU A 81 -0.50 25.59 -3.15
C GLU A 81 -0.47 24.47 -2.11
N GLU A 82 -0.05 24.83 -0.90
CA GLU A 82 -0.02 23.91 0.22
C GLU A 82 -1.45 23.49 0.63
N THR A 83 -1.63 22.20 0.93
CA THR A 83 -2.89 21.65 1.45
C THR A 83 -2.65 20.82 2.71
N VAL A 84 -3.68 20.13 3.19
CA VAL A 84 -3.53 19.10 4.23
C VAL A 84 -2.75 17.87 3.74
N LEU A 85 -2.69 17.63 2.42
CA LEU A 85 -2.03 16.45 1.82
C LEU A 85 -0.61 16.72 1.32
N ASN A 86 -0.31 17.93 0.87
CA ASN A 86 0.96 18.29 0.23
C ASN A 86 1.54 19.59 0.78
N HIS A 87 2.85 19.72 0.70
CA HIS A 87 3.56 20.99 0.77
C HIS A 87 3.42 21.75 -0.54
N LYS A 88 3.65 23.08 -0.48
CA LYS A 88 3.74 23.91 -1.69
C LYS A 88 4.74 23.28 -2.68
N THR A 89 4.30 23.08 -3.91
CA THR A 89 5.10 22.51 -5.00
C THR A 89 5.23 23.54 -6.10
N GLU A 90 6.45 23.76 -6.57
CA GLU A 90 6.75 24.69 -7.67
C GLU A 90 7.42 23.89 -8.78
N VAL A 91 6.91 24.05 -10.00
CA VAL A 91 7.36 23.31 -11.19
C VAL A 91 7.61 24.31 -12.31
N THR A 92 8.83 24.30 -12.84
CA THR A 92 9.18 25.01 -14.06
C THR A 92 9.11 24.03 -15.23
N GLN A 93 8.45 24.42 -16.31
CA GLN A 93 8.26 23.56 -17.48
C GLN A 93 8.48 24.36 -18.76
N GLU A 94 9.32 23.83 -19.65
CA GLU A 94 9.43 24.28 -21.03
C GLU A 94 8.20 23.81 -21.81
N VAL A 95 7.63 24.71 -22.61
CA VAL A 95 6.45 24.48 -23.45
C VAL A 95 6.77 24.82 -24.90
N THR A 96 6.22 24.05 -25.82
CA THR A 96 6.27 24.32 -27.25
C THR A 96 4.93 24.86 -27.74
N ALA A 97 4.93 25.70 -28.77
CA ALA A 97 3.71 26.19 -29.41
C ALA A 97 2.73 25.03 -29.71
N GLY A 98 1.47 25.22 -29.34
CA GLY A 98 0.43 24.19 -29.35
C GLY A 98 0.24 23.52 -27.99
N ARG A 99 -0.27 22.28 -28.02
CA ARG A 99 -0.69 21.55 -26.82
C ARG A 99 0.48 20.95 -26.04
N ASN A 100 0.56 21.29 -24.76
CA ASN A 100 1.48 20.69 -23.78
C ASN A 100 0.68 20.02 -22.67
N SER A 101 1.16 18.86 -22.19
CA SER A 101 0.54 18.15 -21.06
C SER A 101 1.61 17.43 -20.25
N PHE A 102 1.60 17.60 -18.92
CA PHE A 102 2.55 16.96 -18.02
C PHE A 102 1.95 16.74 -16.63
N SER A 103 2.51 15.79 -15.86
CA SER A 103 2.12 15.58 -14.46
C SER A 103 3.17 16.17 -13.50
N PRO A 104 2.75 16.97 -12.50
CA PRO A 104 3.69 17.54 -11.54
C PRO A 104 4.07 16.54 -10.45
N LYS A 105 5.35 16.54 -10.05
CA LYS A 105 5.82 15.78 -8.89
C LYS A 105 5.42 16.49 -7.59
N ILE A 106 4.31 16.08 -7.00
CA ILE A 106 3.75 16.69 -5.78
C ILE A 106 4.60 16.35 -4.56
N LYS A 107 4.91 17.37 -3.74
CA LYS A 107 5.61 17.20 -2.46
C LYS A 107 4.63 16.77 -1.36
N TRP A 108 4.39 15.47 -1.23
CA TRP A 108 3.44 14.92 -0.25
C TRP A 108 3.89 15.11 1.21
N LYS A 109 2.94 15.42 2.11
CA LYS A 109 3.13 15.48 3.57
C LYS A 109 3.00 14.08 4.18
N TYR A 110 3.97 13.19 3.97
CA TYR A 110 3.89 11.80 4.43
C TYR A 110 3.55 11.66 5.92
N ASP A 111 4.10 12.53 6.79
CA ASP A 111 3.78 12.53 8.21
C ASP A 111 2.32 12.90 8.53
N ALA A 112 1.68 13.72 7.71
CA ALA A 112 0.25 14.01 7.83
C ALA A 112 -0.59 12.87 7.28
N LEU A 113 -0.22 12.34 6.10
CA LEU A 113 -0.94 11.26 5.42
C LEU A 113 -1.07 10.01 6.31
N LYS A 114 0.01 9.61 7.01
CA LYS A 114 -0.02 8.44 7.92
C LYS A 114 -0.95 8.60 9.12
N GLN A 115 -1.37 9.84 9.44
CA GLN A 115 -2.26 10.16 10.55
C GLN A 115 -3.72 10.34 10.11
N MET A 116 -4.03 10.26 8.82
CA MET A 116 -5.40 10.47 8.31
C MET A 116 -6.28 9.25 8.55
N LYS A 117 -6.91 9.16 9.72
CA LYS A 117 -7.76 8.02 10.09
C LYS A 117 -9.18 8.07 9.49
N GLN A 118 -9.59 9.23 8.99
CA GLN A 118 -10.92 9.47 8.44
C GLN A 118 -10.81 10.12 7.06
N PRO A 119 -11.78 9.85 6.16
CA PRO A 119 -11.84 10.55 4.89
C PRO A 119 -12.21 12.02 5.09
N GLY A 120 -11.86 12.85 4.11
CA GLY A 120 -12.18 14.28 4.12
C GLY A 120 -12.05 14.91 2.74
N TYR A 121 -12.04 16.24 2.70
CA TYR A 121 -11.92 17.01 1.47
C TYR A 121 -10.84 18.07 1.60
N THR A 122 -10.19 18.39 0.48
CA THR A 122 -9.29 19.52 0.34
C THR A 122 -9.40 20.11 -1.05
N ASP A 123 -9.17 21.41 -1.19
CA ASP A 123 -9.07 22.07 -2.48
C ASP A 123 -7.59 22.15 -2.87
N PHE A 124 -7.26 21.70 -4.07
CA PHE A 124 -5.94 21.91 -4.68
C PHE A 124 -6.02 23.14 -5.59
N THR A 125 -5.25 24.16 -5.26
CA THR A 125 -5.13 25.38 -6.05
C THR A 125 -3.85 25.34 -6.87
N PHE A 126 -4.01 25.49 -8.18
CA PHE A 126 -2.92 25.57 -9.15
C PHE A 126 -2.85 26.98 -9.71
N LEU A 127 -1.66 27.57 -9.73
CA LEU A 127 -1.40 28.89 -10.28
C LEU A 127 -0.34 28.74 -11.38
N CYS A 128 -0.58 29.33 -12.55
CA CYS A 128 0.37 29.33 -13.65
C CYS A 128 0.77 30.77 -13.98
N LYS A 129 2.07 31.00 -14.15
CA LYS A 129 2.65 32.26 -14.61
C LYS A 129 3.76 32.01 -15.63
N ASN A 130 4.08 33.00 -16.46
CA ASN A 130 5.29 32.97 -17.26
C ASN A 130 6.51 33.43 -16.43
N THR A 131 7.71 33.35 -17.02
CA THR A 131 8.95 33.79 -16.36
C THR A 131 9.05 35.31 -16.17
N ALA A 132 8.26 36.10 -16.90
CA ALA A 132 8.13 37.54 -16.68
C ALA A 132 7.25 37.88 -15.46
N GLY A 133 6.54 36.90 -14.90
CA GLY A 133 5.65 37.06 -13.74
C GLY A 133 4.18 37.31 -14.10
N ASP A 134 3.82 37.33 -15.38
CA ASP A 134 2.42 37.50 -15.79
C ASP A 134 1.61 36.25 -15.41
N LYS A 135 0.43 36.47 -14.81
CA LYS A 135 -0.49 35.40 -14.47
C LYS A 135 -1.14 34.85 -15.75
N LEU A 136 -0.91 33.58 -16.04
CA LEU A 136 -1.48 32.87 -17.19
C LEU A 136 -2.79 32.16 -16.84
N GLY A 137 -2.98 31.79 -15.57
CA GLY A 137 -4.23 31.18 -15.13
C GLY A 137 -4.19 30.68 -13.69
N SER A 138 -5.34 30.21 -13.24
CA SER A 138 -5.48 29.51 -11.97
C SER A 138 -6.62 28.50 -12.05
N LYS A 139 -6.49 27.37 -11.35
CA LYS A 139 -7.49 26.31 -11.31
C LYS A 139 -7.59 25.74 -9.91
N ASP A 140 -8.81 25.63 -9.40
CA ASP A 140 -9.11 24.92 -8.16
C ASP A 140 -9.78 23.58 -8.47
N ILE A 141 -9.32 22.53 -7.80
CA ILE A 141 -9.92 21.20 -7.89
C ILE A 141 -10.21 20.70 -6.48
N LYS A 142 -11.50 20.53 -6.17
CA LYS A 142 -11.94 19.88 -4.92
C LYS A 142 -11.69 18.38 -5.00
N ILE A 143 -10.93 17.87 -4.04
CA ILE A 143 -10.51 16.48 -3.93
C ILE A 143 -11.03 15.88 -2.63
N ARG A 144 -11.58 14.66 -2.72
CA ARG A 144 -11.79 13.80 -1.55
C ARG A 144 -10.50 13.03 -1.26
N TYR A 145 -10.16 12.83 -0.01
CA TYR A 145 -9.10 11.90 0.39
C TYR A 145 -9.64 10.80 1.31
N THR A 146 -9.02 9.63 1.26
CA THR A 146 -9.42 8.46 2.06
C THR A 146 -8.67 8.38 3.39
N SER A 147 -9.21 7.58 4.31
CA SER A 147 -8.43 7.12 5.46
C SER A 147 -7.20 6.34 4.99
N ILE A 148 -6.10 6.45 5.72
CA ILE A 148 -4.87 5.67 5.51
C ILE A 148 -5.11 4.17 5.68
N ASN A 149 -6.16 3.79 6.40
CA ASN A 149 -6.58 2.39 6.55
C ASN A 149 -7.24 1.82 5.27
N GLU A 150 -7.68 2.65 4.32
CA GLU A 150 -8.30 2.18 3.07
C GLU A 150 -7.22 1.71 2.08
N CYS A 151 -6.81 0.46 2.17
CA CYS A 151 -5.83 -0.15 1.28
C CYS A 151 -6.42 -0.39 -0.11
N VAL A 152 -5.86 0.26 -1.13
CA VAL A 152 -6.20 -0.04 -2.54
C VAL A 152 -5.70 -1.43 -2.92
N LEU A 153 -6.61 -2.30 -3.37
CA LEU A 153 -6.31 -3.67 -3.80
C LEU A 153 -6.33 -3.81 -5.33
N VAL A 154 -7.23 -3.10 -6.01
CA VAL A 154 -7.33 -3.08 -7.47
C VAL A 154 -7.71 -1.68 -7.93
N ALA A 155 -7.11 -1.22 -9.02
CA ALA A 155 -7.54 -0.02 -9.73
C ALA A 155 -7.80 -0.34 -11.20
N LYS A 156 -8.83 0.25 -11.78
CA LYS A 156 -9.12 0.25 -13.22
C LYS A 156 -8.85 1.66 -13.73
N LEU A 157 -7.77 1.83 -14.48
CA LEU A 157 -7.36 3.11 -15.06
C LEU A 157 -7.27 2.94 -16.57
N GLU A 158 -7.90 3.82 -17.33
CA GLU A 158 -7.91 3.88 -18.79
C GLU A 158 -8.27 2.53 -19.43
N GLY A 159 -9.27 1.85 -18.84
CA GLY A 159 -9.73 0.54 -19.28
C GLY A 159 -8.85 -0.64 -18.86
N LYS A 160 -7.69 -0.40 -18.26
CA LYS A 160 -6.76 -1.43 -17.79
C LYS A 160 -6.90 -1.72 -16.30
N ILE A 161 -6.82 -2.99 -15.93
CA ILE A 161 -6.86 -3.46 -14.53
C ILE A 161 -5.45 -3.54 -13.96
N TYR A 162 -5.25 -2.93 -12.80
CA TYR A 162 -4.02 -2.91 -12.03
C TYR A 162 -4.23 -3.67 -10.71
N PRO A 163 -3.68 -4.88 -10.57
CA PRO A 163 -3.70 -5.62 -9.32
C PRO A 163 -2.67 -5.03 -8.35
N LEU A 164 -3.15 -4.39 -7.28
CA LEU A 164 -2.38 -3.61 -6.30
C LEU A 164 -2.30 -4.29 -4.92
N PHE A 165 -2.68 -5.57 -4.80
CA PHE A 165 -2.67 -6.35 -3.56
C PHE A 165 -1.36 -6.29 -2.74
N HIS A 166 -0.22 -6.03 -3.39
CA HIS A 166 1.07 -5.83 -2.71
C HIS A 166 1.07 -4.63 -1.75
N PHE A 167 0.20 -3.64 -1.94
CA PHE A 167 0.04 -2.51 -1.02
C PHE A 167 -0.41 -2.96 0.37
N MET A 168 -1.08 -4.12 0.49
CA MET A 168 -1.39 -4.70 1.79
C MET A 168 -0.13 -5.03 2.60
N GLY A 169 0.99 -5.32 1.95
CA GLY A 169 2.28 -5.53 2.60
C GLY A 169 2.88 -4.29 3.26
N ALA A 170 2.33 -3.11 2.97
CA ALA A 170 2.68 -1.86 3.64
C ALA A 170 2.07 -1.78 5.06
N TYR A 171 1.07 -2.60 5.37
CA TYR A 171 0.49 -2.73 6.72
C TYR A 171 1.20 -3.79 7.56
N VAL A 172 2.11 -4.57 6.95
CA VAL A 172 3.05 -5.41 7.68
C VAL A 172 4.18 -4.51 8.18
N ASN A 173 4.22 -4.25 9.49
CA ASN A 173 5.16 -3.35 10.14
C ASN A 173 5.90 -4.05 11.29
N GLU A 174 6.98 -4.76 10.94
CA GLU A 174 7.90 -5.38 11.91
C GLU A 174 8.56 -4.39 12.88
N ASP A 175 8.62 -3.11 12.52
CA ASP A 175 9.22 -2.03 13.32
C ASP A 175 8.22 -1.35 14.27
N SER A 176 6.96 -1.79 14.29
CA SER A 176 5.94 -1.21 15.17
C SER A 176 6.25 -1.52 16.64
N PRO A 177 6.26 -0.51 17.54
CA PRO A 177 6.42 -0.74 18.98
C PRO A 177 5.32 -1.62 19.57
N ILE A 178 4.14 -1.66 18.94
CA ILE A 178 3.03 -2.54 19.37
C ILE A 178 3.39 -4.02 19.16
N VAL A 179 4.16 -4.34 18.12
CA VAL A 179 4.67 -5.70 17.90
C VAL A 179 5.64 -6.08 19.02
N ASP A 180 6.53 -5.18 19.45
CA ASP A 180 7.43 -5.44 20.58
C ASP A 180 6.67 -5.70 21.90
N VAL A 181 5.63 -4.90 22.18
CA VAL A 181 4.75 -5.12 23.33
C VAL A 181 4.05 -6.47 23.22
N PHE A 182 3.51 -6.82 22.06
CA PHE A 182 2.85 -8.10 21.83
C PHE A 182 3.81 -9.29 22.03
N LEU A 183 5.01 -9.24 21.46
CA LEU A 183 6.00 -10.31 21.63
C LEU A 183 6.41 -10.47 23.10
N LYS A 184 6.55 -9.37 23.84
CA LYS A 184 6.78 -9.43 25.29
C LYS A 184 5.63 -10.12 26.02
N ASP A 185 4.38 -9.81 25.66
CA ASP A 185 3.21 -10.48 26.24
C ASP A 185 3.22 -11.99 25.96
N VAL A 186 3.60 -12.41 24.75
CA VAL A 186 3.70 -13.84 24.40
C VAL A 186 4.67 -14.59 25.34
N LEU A 187 5.83 -13.99 25.64
CA LEU A 187 6.80 -14.59 26.56
C LEU A 187 6.29 -14.63 28.01
N ASN A 188 5.41 -13.72 28.40
CA ASN A 188 4.86 -13.66 29.76
C ASN A 188 3.65 -14.58 29.96
N THR A 189 2.89 -14.87 28.90
CA THR A 189 1.62 -15.62 29.00
C THR A 189 1.71 -17.05 28.49
N THR A 190 2.87 -17.50 28.00
CA THR A 190 3.07 -18.84 27.45
C THR A 190 4.34 -19.49 27.98
N ASP A 191 4.52 -20.78 27.75
CA ASP A 191 5.74 -21.51 28.14
C ASP A 191 6.96 -21.20 27.24
N LEU A 192 6.81 -20.32 26.24
CA LEU A 192 7.87 -19.95 25.31
C LEU A 192 8.97 -19.16 26.04
N LYS A 193 10.21 -19.68 26.00
CA LYS A 193 11.34 -19.06 26.71
C LYS A 193 11.99 -17.90 25.97
N ALA A 194 12.03 -17.96 24.64
CA ALA A 194 12.60 -16.94 23.78
C ALA A 194 12.07 -17.10 22.35
N PHE A 195 12.13 -16.02 21.58
CA PHE A 195 11.98 -16.07 20.14
C PHE A 195 13.35 -16.32 19.50
N THR A 196 13.51 -17.48 18.89
CA THR A 196 14.77 -17.93 18.27
C THR A 196 14.70 -17.97 16.75
N GLY A 197 13.54 -17.67 16.15
CA GLY A 197 13.34 -17.77 14.71
C GLY A 197 13.73 -19.16 14.20
N TYR A 198 14.65 -19.22 13.24
CA TYR A 198 15.18 -20.47 12.68
C TYR A 198 16.43 -21.03 13.39
N GLN A 199 16.83 -20.52 14.55
CA GLN A 199 18.00 -21.02 15.28
C GLN A 199 17.70 -22.40 15.91
N GLY A 200 18.65 -23.34 15.82
CA GLY A 200 18.53 -24.67 16.40
C GLY A 200 19.56 -25.65 15.84
N GLY A 201 19.58 -26.89 16.36
CA GLY A 201 20.51 -27.93 15.95
C GLY A 201 20.16 -28.55 14.60
N ASN A 202 19.16 -29.43 14.57
CA ASN A 202 18.71 -30.08 13.34
C ASN A 202 17.38 -29.51 12.81
N SER A 203 17.08 -29.76 11.53
CA SER A 203 15.92 -29.19 10.83
C SER A 203 14.55 -29.53 11.46
N ASN A 204 14.42 -30.68 12.12
CA ASN A 204 13.16 -31.08 12.76
C ASN A 204 12.95 -30.30 14.07
N GLU A 205 14.00 -30.13 14.87
CA GLU A 205 13.97 -29.29 16.06
C GLU A 205 13.65 -27.84 15.72
N ILE A 206 14.26 -27.30 14.66
CA ILE A 206 13.95 -25.95 14.16
C ILE A 206 12.47 -25.85 13.78
N ALA A 207 11.94 -26.84 13.06
CA ALA A 207 10.53 -26.85 12.67
C ALA A 207 9.59 -26.84 13.88
N ILE A 208 9.83 -27.71 14.86
CA ILE A 208 9.03 -27.76 16.10
C ILE A 208 9.14 -26.44 16.87
N ASN A 209 10.34 -25.86 16.95
CA ASN A 209 10.58 -24.60 17.62
C ASN A 209 9.81 -23.45 16.95
N VAL A 210 9.89 -23.31 15.62
CA VAL A 210 9.12 -22.29 14.88
C VAL A 210 7.63 -22.47 15.08
N ILE A 211 7.12 -23.71 14.98
CA ILE A 211 5.69 -24.01 15.22
C ILE A 211 5.28 -23.59 16.64
N ASN A 212 6.12 -23.85 17.65
CA ASN A 212 5.84 -23.44 19.02
C ASN A 212 5.83 -21.91 19.19
N GLN A 213 6.74 -21.18 18.53
CA GLN A 213 6.74 -19.72 18.51
C GLN A 213 5.44 -19.16 17.91
N VAL A 214 5.02 -19.67 16.74
CA VAL A 214 3.78 -19.22 16.08
C VAL A 214 2.54 -19.60 16.92
N ARG A 215 2.51 -20.81 17.48
CA ARG A 215 1.44 -21.26 18.39
C ARG A 215 1.32 -20.36 19.61
N ALA A 216 2.45 -19.95 20.21
CA ALA A 216 2.45 -19.06 21.36
C ALA A 216 1.84 -17.68 21.01
N MET A 217 2.18 -17.12 19.85
CA MET A 217 1.56 -15.89 19.34
C MET A 217 0.03 -16.05 19.16
N PHE A 218 -0.40 -17.13 18.52
CA PHE A 218 -1.81 -17.44 18.30
C PHE A 218 -2.60 -17.54 19.62
N LEU A 219 -2.08 -18.29 20.59
CA LEU A 219 -2.71 -18.47 21.90
C LEU A 219 -2.75 -17.16 22.71
N THR A 220 -1.72 -16.32 22.58
CA THR A 220 -1.68 -15.02 23.25
C THR A 220 -2.76 -14.08 22.70
N LEU A 221 -2.96 -14.04 21.38
CA LEU A 221 -4.04 -13.26 20.78
C LEU A 221 -5.42 -13.78 21.23
N ARG A 222 -5.60 -15.10 21.32
CA ARG A 222 -6.82 -15.71 21.87
C ARG A 222 -7.05 -15.31 23.33
N ALA A 223 -6.02 -15.40 24.17
CA ALA A 223 -6.09 -15.04 25.59
C ALA A 223 -6.41 -13.55 25.79
N LYS A 224 -5.99 -12.69 24.87
CA LYS A 224 -6.37 -11.27 24.82
C LYS A 224 -7.79 -11.02 24.29
N GLY A 225 -8.53 -12.07 23.94
CA GLY A 225 -9.92 -11.96 23.51
C GLY A 225 -10.09 -11.41 22.09
N LEU A 226 -9.09 -11.56 21.21
CA LEU A 226 -9.21 -11.14 19.81
C LEU A 226 -10.38 -11.88 19.15
N LYS A 227 -11.35 -11.13 18.61
CA LYS A 227 -12.51 -11.67 17.89
C LYS A 227 -12.45 -11.34 16.40
N TYR A 228 -12.98 -12.25 15.60
CA TYR A 228 -13.19 -11.97 14.18
C TYR A 228 -14.24 -10.87 14.00
N SER A 229 -13.96 -9.91 13.12
CA SER A 229 -14.87 -8.84 12.75
C SER A 229 -14.87 -8.66 11.24
N SER A 230 -16.01 -8.90 10.58
CA SER A 230 -16.16 -8.68 9.14
C SER A 230 -16.50 -7.22 8.80
N ILE A 231 -16.30 -6.28 9.73
CA ILE A 231 -16.56 -4.86 9.52
C ILE A 231 -15.41 -4.28 8.69
N THR A 232 -15.61 -4.29 7.38
CA THR A 232 -14.66 -3.79 6.36
C THR A 232 -15.25 -2.68 5.50
N ASP A 233 -16.54 -2.38 5.65
CA ASP A 233 -17.20 -1.35 4.89
C ASP A 233 -16.60 0.03 5.19
N THR A 234 -16.33 0.74 4.11
CA THR A 234 -15.85 2.12 4.15
C THR A 234 -16.87 3.00 3.47
N SER A 235 -16.92 4.28 3.85
CA SER A 235 -17.72 5.29 3.13
C SER A 235 -17.32 5.43 1.66
N ASN A 236 -16.20 4.81 1.25
CA ASN A 236 -15.68 4.86 -0.10
C ASN A 236 -16.09 3.68 -0.99
N ASN A 237 -16.51 2.55 -0.40
CA ASN A 237 -16.90 1.34 -1.14
C ASN A 237 -18.02 1.59 -2.16
N SER A 238 -18.84 2.63 -1.96
CA SER A 238 -19.94 3.01 -2.85
C SER A 238 -19.61 4.16 -3.83
N SER A 239 -18.48 4.86 -3.69
CA SER A 239 -18.22 6.11 -4.43
C SER A 239 -17.38 5.93 -5.70
N ASN A 240 -16.53 4.91 -5.80
CA ASN A 240 -15.73 4.69 -7.01
C ASN A 240 -15.71 3.23 -7.49
N PRO A 241 -16.44 2.87 -8.56
CA PRO A 241 -16.46 1.50 -9.11
C PRO A 241 -15.15 1.09 -9.80
N ASN A 242 -14.25 2.04 -10.07
CA ASN A 242 -12.95 1.75 -10.67
C ASN A 242 -11.88 1.37 -9.64
N VAL A 243 -12.16 1.49 -8.34
CA VAL A 243 -11.18 1.19 -7.31
C VAL A 243 -11.79 0.25 -6.28
N VAL A 244 -11.15 -0.90 -6.08
CA VAL A 244 -11.46 -1.82 -5.00
C VAL A 244 -10.48 -1.55 -3.87
N SER A 245 -11.00 -1.27 -2.68
CA SER A 245 -10.20 -1.03 -1.48
C SER A 245 -10.75 -1.84 -0.31
N GLN A 246 -9.90 -2.06 0.69
CA GLN A 246 -10.27 -2.72 1.93
C GLN A 246 -9.76 -1.91 3.12
N TYR A 247 -10.61 -1.73 4.12
CA TYR A 247 -10.17 -1.19 5.40
C TYR A 247 -9.29 -2.22 6.14
N ILE A 248 -8.04 -1.85 6.42
CA ILE A 248 -7.07 -2.66 7.15
C ILE A 248 -6.69 -1.93 8.43
N ARG A 249 -6.96 -2.55 9.58
CA ARG A 249 -6.57 -2.05 10.91
C ARG A 249 -5.06 -2.16 11.10
N PHE A 250 -4.46 -1.13 11.67
CA PHE A 250 -3.06 -1.19 12.10
C PHE A 250 -2.90 -2.02 13.39
N ALA A 251 -1.66 -2.35 13.74
CA ALA A 251 -1.36 -3.19 14.89
C ALA A 251 -1.90 -2.60 16.22
N ASP A 252 -1.82 -1.28 16.41
CA ASP A 252 -2.40 -0.57 17.55
C ASP A 252 -3.93 -0.76 17.62
N GLU A 253 -4.61 -0.67 16.47
CA GLU A 253 -6.06 -0.80 16.37
C GLU A 253 -6.53 -2.24 16.63
N VAL A 254 -5.80 -3.24 16.11
CA VAL A 254 -6.07 -4.65 16.38
C VAL A 254 -5.97 -4.95 17.88
N MET A 255 -4.90 -4.47 18.52
CA MET A 255 -4.64 -4.72 19.94
C MET A 255 -5.59 -3.96 20.86
N ASN A 256 -5.91 -2.70 20.53
CA ASN A 256 -6.79 -1.87 21.36
C ASN A 256 -8.27 -2.27 21.26
N ASN A 257 -8.73 -2.63 20.06
CA ASN A 257 -10.15 -2.96 19.84
C ASN A 257 -10.46 -4.45 20.01
N THR A 258 -9.43 -5.31 20.13
CA THR A 258 -9.56 -6.77 20.19
C THR A 258 -10.41 -7.33 19.04
N GLN A 259 -10.32 -6.72 17.87
CA GLN A 259 -11.07 -7.08 16.66
C GLN A 259 -10.16 -7.10 15.44
N ALA A 260 -10.29 -8.14 14.62
CA ALA A 260 -9.56 -8.28 13.36
C ALA A 260 -10.41 -8.98 12.31
N ASN A 261 -10.39 -8.47 11.07
CA ASN A 261 -10.79 -9.24 9.90
C ASN A 261 -9.63 -10.16 9.44
N CYS A 262 -9.83 -10.90 8.35
CA CYS A 262 -8.82 -11.80 7.79
C CYS A 262 -7.52 -11.08 7.36
N ALA A 263 -7.63 -9.90 6.76
CA ALA A 263 -6.47 -9.07 6.39
C ALA A 263 -5.76 -8.52 7.63
N ASP A 264 -6.49 -7.93 8.58
CA ASP A 264 -5.95 -7.34 9.82
C ASP A 264 -5.12 -8.36 10.60
N GLY A 265 -5.69 -9.55 10.85
CA GLY A 265 -5.01 -10.62 11.59
C GLY A 265 -3.80 -11.15 10.83
N THR A 266 -3.90 -11.25 9.51
CA THR A 266 -2.79 -11.69 8.66
C THR A 266 -1.64 -10.70 8.64
N VAL A 267 -1.89 -9.40 8.43
CA VAL A 267 -0.82 -8.40 8.41
C VAL A 267 -0.17 -8.23 9.79
N PHE A 268 -0.96 -8.32 10.87
CA PHE A 268 -0.45 -8.29 12.24
C PHE A 268 0.51 -9.45 12.53
N LEU A 269 0.08 -10.69 12.27
CA LEU A 269 0.92 -11.86 12.52
C LEU A 269 2.11 -11.92 11.55
N CYS A 270 1.97 -11.50 10.30
CA CYS A 270 3.11 -11.29 9.40
C CYS A 270 4.15 -10.35 10.02
N SER A 271 3.71 -9.27 10.67
CA SER A 271 4.60 -8.29 11.31
C SER A 271 5.37 -8.93 12.47
N ALA A 272 4.66 -9.67 13.34
CA ALA A 272 5.25 -10.38 14.47
C ALA A 272 6.24 -11.47 14.03
N LEU A 273 5.88 -12.28 13.03
CA LEU A 273 6.77 -13.32 12.49
C LEU A 273 8.03 -12.73 11.87
N ARG A 274 7.90 -11.65 11.08
CA ARG A 274 9.06 -10.96 10.51
C ARG A 274 9.99 -10.40 11.57
N LYS A 275 9.44 -9.79 12.62
CA LYS A 275 10.21 -9.23 13.74
C LYS A 275 11.09 -10.29 14.42
N VAL A 276 10.63 -11.54 14.47
CA VAL A 276 11.39 -12.66 15.06
C VAL A 276 12.20 -13.48 14.03
N GLY A 277 12.30 -13.00 12.79
CA GLY A 277 13.09 -13.63 11.74
C GLY A 277 12.45 -14.87 11.10
N ILE A 278 11.14 -15.08 11.28
CA ILE A 278 10.38 -16.13 10.60
C ILE A 278 9.85 -15.59 9.28
N GLU A 279 10.02 -16.36 8.22
CA GLU A 279 9.55 -15.97 6.89
C GLU A 279 8.03 -16.15 6.78
N ALA A 280 7.34 -15.04 6.58
CA ALA A 280 5.90 -14.96 6.45
C ALA A 280 5.48 -14.43 5.08
N PHE A 281 4.33 -14.88 4.62
CA PHE A 281 3.71 -14.49 3.36
C PHE A 281 2.19 -14.51 3.48
N MET A 282 1.52 -13.77 2.61
CA MET A 282 0.07 -13.69 2.55
C MET A 282 -0.42 -14.62 1.44
N VAL A 283 -1.39 -15.46 1.74
CA VAL A 283 -1.99 -16.39 0.77
C VAL A 283 -3.39 -15.89 0.43
N PHE A 284 -3.58 -15.48 -0.82
CA PHE A 284 -4.83 -14.93 -1.31
C PHE A 284 -5.64 -15.98 -2.05
N GLN A 285 -6.93 -16.00 -1.79
CA GLN A 285 -7.94 -16.68 -2.59
C GLN A 285 -9.14 -15.74 -2.76
N PRO A 286 -10.09 -16.01 -3.67
CA PRO A 286 -11.25 -15.14 -3.87
C PRO A 286 -11.95 -14.78 -2.55
N GLY A 287 -11.95 -13.48 -2.21
CA GLY A 287 -12.60 -12.94 -1.01
C GLY A 287 -11.91 -13.23 0.32
N HIS A 288 -10.72 -13.83 0.34
CA HIS A 288 -10.06 -14.21 1.60
C HIS A 288 -8.54 -14.14 1.54
N VAL A 289 -7.93 -13.83 2.69
CA VAL A 289 -6.48 -13.87 2.87
C VAL A 289 -6.14 -14.46 4.23
N TYR A 290 -5.11 -15.31 4.26
CA TYR A 290 -4.61 -15.92 5.48
C TYR A 290 -3.08 -15.95 5.50
N LEU A 291 -2.53 -16.30 6.66
CA LEU A 291 -1.09 -16.29 6.90
C LEU A 291 -0.46 -17.59 6.41
N GLY A 292 0.59 -17.48 5.61
CA GLY A 292 1.51 -18.55 5.35
C GLY A 292 2.87 -18.30 5.99
N TYR A 293 3.51 -19.35 6.50
CA TYR A 293 4.89 -19.26 6.99
C TYR A 293 5.65 -20.57 6.74
N TYR A 294 6.98 -20.51 6.81
CA TYR A 294 7.81 -21.72 6.77
C TYR A 294 8.31 -22.09 8.16
N ALA A 295 8.19 -23.37 8.53
CA ALA A 295 8.75 -23.85 9.79
C ALA A 295 10.27 -24.08 9.73
N ASN A 296 10.87 -24.06 8.53
CA ASN A 296 12.31 -24.21 8.36
C ASN A 296 12.82 -23.30 7.23
N SER A 297 14.11 -22.97 7.28
CA SER A 297 14.81 -22.18 6.26
C SER A 297 14.87 -22.87 4.89
N GLY A 298 14.70 -24.20 4.84
CA GLY A 298 14.65 -24.97 3.59
C GLY A 298 13.35 -24.82 2.80
N LYS A 299 12.35 -24.09 3.32
CA LYS A 299 11.08 -23.74 2.65
C LYS A 299 10.33 -24.92 2.02
N LYS A 300 10.50 -26.13 2.56
CA LYS A 300 10.00 -27.36 1.92
C LYS A 300 8.47 -27.43 1.83
N ARG A 301 7.79 -27.01 2.89
CA ARG A 301 6.32 -26.98 2.96
C ARG A 301 5.84 -25.79 3.79
N PRO A 302 4.85 -25.03 3.29
CA PRO A 302 4.26 -23.95 4.06
C PRO A 302 3.30 -24.47 5.13
N PHE A 303 3.21 -23.74 6.23
CA PHE A 303 2.12 -23.80 7.20
C PHE A 303 1.12 -22.70 6.86
N LEU A 304 -0.18 -23.01 6.91
CA LEU A 304 -1.26 -22.15 6.40
C LEU A 304 -2.23 -21.78 7.53
N LEU A 305 -1.87 -20.77 8.32
CA LEU A 305 -2.63 -20.38 9.49
C LEU A 305 -3.86 -19.52 9.14
N GLU A 306 -5.04 -20.04 9.40
CA GLU A 306 -6.31 -19.31 9.33
C GLU A 306 -6.43 -18.32 10.51
N THR A 307 -6.13 -17.06 10.25
CA THR A 307 -6.08 -16.02 11.29
C THR A 307 -7.45 -15.67 11.84
N THR A 308 -8.53 -15.92 11.10
CA THR A 308 -9.90 -15.69 11.58
C THR A 308 -10.32 -16.67 12.68
N MET A 309 -9.62 -17.80 12.85
CA MET A 309 -9.89 -18.80 13.89
C MET A 309 -9.25 -18.49 15.25
N VAL A 310 -8.50 -17.38 15.39
CA VAL A 310 -7.88 -17.00 16.66
C VAL A 310 -8.92 -16.89 17.78
N GLY A 311 -10.07 -16.26 17.50
CA GLY A 311 -11.14 -16.02 18.46
C GLY A 311 -12.16 -17.15 18.65
N THR A 312 -11.88 -18.35 18.13
CA THR A 312 -12.80 -19.52 18.22
C THR A 312 -12.22 -20.62 19.11
N GLU A 313 -12.99 -21.67 19.38
CA GLU A 313 -12.55 -22.85 20.15
C GLU A 313 -11.61 -23.79 19.38
N ILE A 314 -11.38 -23.52 18.08
CA ILE A 314 -10.55 -24.37 17.22
C ILE A 314 -9.10 -24.40 17.71
N SER A 315 -8.45 -25.56 17.71
CA SER A 315 -7.03 -25.66 18.10
C SER A 315 -6.10 -25.00 17.07
N PHE A 316 -4.89 -24.63 17.49
CA PHE A 316 -3.88 -24.09 16.57
C PHE A 316 -3.59 -25.01 15.37
N MET A 317 -3.55 -26.33 15.58
CA MET A 317 -3.34 -27.30 14.51
C MET A 317 -4.50 -27.30 13.52
N GLN A 318 -5.74 -27.34 14.01
CA GLN A 318 -6.92 -27.26 13.14
C GLN A 318 -6.95 -25.94 12.36
N ALA A 319 -6.60 -24.80 12.99
CA ALA A 319 -6.50 -23.51 12.31
C ALA A 319 -5.44 -23.49 11.19
N THR A 320 -4.41 -24.34 11.29
CA THR A 320 -3.38 -24.52 10.26
C THR A 320 -3.84 -25.47 9.14
N ASP A 321 -4.66 -26.47 9.48
CA ASP A 321 -5.07 -27.53 8.55
C ASP A 321 -6.26 -27.15 7.67
N ILE A 322 -7.12 -26.21 8.13
CA ILE A 322 -8.36 -25.81 7.43
C ILE A 322 -8.14 -25.46 5.95
N ASN A 323 -7.05 -24.76 5.64
CA ASN A 323 -6.79 -24.27 4.29
C ASN A 323 -5.96 -25.23 3.42
N VAL A 324 -5.41 -26.32 3.99
CA VAL A 324 -4.47 -27.22 3.30
C VAL A 324 -5.10 -27.88 2.06
N ASN A 325 -6.34 -28.38 2.18
CA ASN A 325 -7.01 -29.04 1.05
C ASN A 325 -7.31 -28.04 -0.08
N THR A 326 -7.83 -26.87 0.25
CA THR A 326 -8.12 -25.80 -0.72
C THR A 326 -6.84 -25.30 -1.40
N PHE A 327 -5.77 -25.13 -0.62
CA PHE A 327 -4.46 -24.73 -1.12
C PHE A 327 -3.90 -25.76 -2.11
N ASN A 328 -3.84 -27.03 -1.71
CA ASN A 328 -3.33 -28.11 -2.56
C ASN A 328 -4.15 -28.29 -3.84
N LYS A 329 -5.49 -28.18 -3.76
CA LYS A 329 -6.39 -28.25 -4.92
C LYS A 329 -6.12 -27.14 -5.95
N ASN A 330 -5.64 -25.99 -5.50
CA ASN A 330 -5.40 -24.82 -6.35
C ASN A 330 -3.90 -24.49 -6.50
N ILE A 331 -2.99 -25.41 -6.14
CA ILE A 331 -1.55 -25.15 -6.10
C ILE A 331 -0.99 -24.61 -7.42
N ASP A 332 -1.50 -25.11 -8.54
CA ASP A 332 -1.09 -24.68 -9.89
C ASP A 332 -1.46 -23.22 -10.16
N LYS A 333 -2.56 -22.74 -9.58
CA LYS A 333 -2.99 -21.34 -9.70
C LYS A 333 -2.10 -20.41 -8.90
N TYR A 334 -1.77 -20.78 -7.66
CA TYR A 334 -0.80 -20.02 -6.84
C TYR A 334 0.57 -19.87 -7.49
N ASN A 335 0.97 -20.84 -8.32
CA ASN A 335 2.21 -20.81 -9.10
C ASN A 335 2.08 -19.97 -10.37
N ASN A 336 0.85 -19.73 -10.84
CA ASN A 336 0.58 -18.86 -11.96
C ASN A 336 0.58 -17.40 -11.46
N LYS A 337 1.32 -16.51 -12.13
CA LYS A 337 1.40 -15.09 -11.74
C LYS A 337 0.21 -14.27 -12.23
N ASP A 338 -0.94 -14.93 -12.43
CA ASP A 338 -2.17 -14.31 -12.87
C ASP A 338 -3.00 -13.93 -11.63
N TYR A 339 -3.28 -12.63 -11.47
CA TYR A 339 -4.07 -12.13 -10.35
C TYR A 339 -5.58 -12.26 -10.60
N MET A 340 -6.00 -12.66 -11.81
CA MET A 340 -7.41 -12.63 -12.23
C MET A 340 -8.25 -13.71 -11.57
N ASP A 341 -7.69 -14.89 -11.27
CA ASP A 341 -8.39 -15.93 -10.52
C ASP A 341 -8.31 -15.73 -8.99
N MET A 342 -7.59 -14.70 -8.55
CA MET A 342 -7.31 -14.32 -7.16
C MET A 342 -6.57 -15.38 -6.32
N TYR A 343 -5.90 -16.35 -6.93
CA TYR A 343 -5.06 -17.32 -6.23
C TYR A 343 -3.58 -16.95 -6.38
N PHE A 344 -3.02 -16.24 -5.40
CA PHE A 344 -1.61 -15.84 -5.44
C PHE A 344 -1.01 -15.69 -4.04
N ILE A 345 0.32 -15.74 -3.98
CA ILE A 345 1.09 -15.57 -2.74
C ILE A 345 1.88 -14.26 -2.82
N ILE A 346 1.83 -13.48 -1.75
CA ILE A 346 2.69 -12.30 -1.58
C ILE A 346 3.68 -12.59 -0.45
N ASN A 347 4.93 -12.89 -0.81
CA ASN A 347 6.01 -13.01 0.15
C ASN A 347 6.47 -11.61 0.57
N ILE A 348 6.51 -11.35 1.88
CA ILE A 348 6.84 -10.02 2.39
C ILE A 348 8.30 -9.66 2.07
N ASN A 349 9.22 -10.65 2.08
CA ASN A 349 10.62 -10.41 1.73
C ASN A 349 10.78 -9.94 0.29
N ASP A 350 9.99 -10.50 -0.63
CA ASP A 350 10.08 -10.19 -2.05
C ASP A 350 9.62 -8.75 -2.33
N ILE A 351 8.59 -8.27 -1.62
CA ILE A 351 8.03 -6.93 -1.82
C ILE A 351 8.73 -5.82 -1.04
N ARG A 352 9.41 -6.13 0.07
CA ARG A 352 9.98 -5.12 1.00
C ARG A 352 10.99 -4.15 0.36
N PRO A 353 11.72 -4.48 -0.72
CA PRO A 353 12.53 -3.50 -1.46
C PRO A 353 11.72 -2.37 -2.11
N LEU A 354 10.43 -2.59 -2.41
CA LEU A 354 9.54 -1.63 -3.07
C LEU A 354 8.37 -1.18 -2.22
N ILE A 355 7.95 -1.97 -1.22
CA ILE A 355 6.81 -1.67 -0.36
C ILE A 355 7.29 -1.55 1.08
N LYS A 356 7.36 -0.31 1.58
CA LYS A 356 7.76 0.00 2.95
C LYS A 356 6.56 0.01 3.90
N PRO A 357 6.75 -0.32 5.19
CA PRO A 357 5.69 -0.19 6.18
C PRO A 357 5.16 1.25 6.26
N ILE A 358 3.84 1.42 6.43
CA ILE A 358 3.16 2.73 6.52
C ILE A 358 3.43 3.45 7.87
N GLY A 359 4.14 2.80 8.81
CA GLY A 359 4.76 3.49 9.94
C GLY A 359 3.78 4.30 10.80
N ARG A 360 2.84 3.60 11.44
CA ARG A 360 1.98 4.14 12.48
C ARG A 360 2.25 3.49 13.83
#